data_AF-A0A0P9CJJ7-F1
#
_entry.id   AF-A0A0P9CJJ7-F1
#
_cell.length_a   1.000
_cell.length_b   1.000
_cell.length_c   1.000
_cell.angle_alpha   90.00
_cell.angle_beta   90.00
_cell.angle_gamma   90.00
#
_symmetry.space_group_name_H-M   'P 1'
#
loop_
_entity.id
_entity.type
_entity.pdbx_description
1 polymer ?
#
loop_
_entity_poly.entity_id
_entity_poly.type
_entity_poly.pdbx_seq_one_letter_code
_entity_poly.pdbx_strand_id
1 'polypeptide(L)'
;MELDPGTARMVSSWLLRLHARSAFFTALAMYARFEVSREIPTAATDGRTIFINPQFFDTLTTAEQDAVLVHEVLHAALLHVPRRGGRDGRLW
;
A
#
# COMPACT_ATOMS: atom_id res chain seq x y z
N MET A 1 13.77 -8.90 3.61
CA MET A 1 12.99 -9.12 4.84
C MET A 1 11.81 -9.96 4.43
N GLU A 2 11.72 -11.18 4.95
CA GLU A 2 10.57 -12.04 4.66
C GLU A 2 9.33 -11.42 5.26
N LEU A 3 8.26 -11.31 4.46
CA LEU A 3 6.95 -10.91 4.95
C LEU A 3 6.46 -11.97 5.92
N ASP A 4 5.76 -11.58 6.99
CA ASP A 4 5.08 -12.59 7.79
C ASP A 4 4.09 -13.37 6.91
N PRO A 5 3.81 -14.66 7.22
CA PRO A 5 2.99 -15.50 6.35
C PRO A 5 1.57 -14.98 6.12
N GLY A 6 1.01 -14.21 7.06
CA GLY A 6 -0.30 -13.57 6.92
C GLY A 6 -0.27 -12.48 5.86
N THR A 7 0.68 -11.55 6.00
CA THR A 7 0.91 -10.46 5.05
C THR A 7 1.25 -10.98 3.66
N ALA A 8 2.10 -12.00 3.55
CA ALA A 8 2.46 -12.61 2.27
C ALA A 8 1.23 -13.14 1.50
N ARG A 9 0.30 -13.82 2.19
CA ARG A 9 -0.94 -14.32 1.59
C ARG A 9 -1.88 -13.19 1.16
N MET A 10 -2.03 -12.17 2.02
CA MET A 10 -2.85 -11.00 1.73
C MET A 10 -2.32 -10.25 0.48
N VAL A 11 -1.02 -9.95 0.44
CA VAL A 11 -0.37 -9.29 -0.69
C VAL A 11 -0.52 -10.11 -1.97
N SER A 12 -0.30 -11.43 -1.90
CA SER A 12 -0.48 -12.32 -3.06
C SER A 12 -1.91 -12.31 -3.58
N SER A 13 -2.89 -12.39 -2.67
CA SER A 13 -4.32 -12.34 -3.00
C SER A 13 -4.71 -11.01 -3.65
N TRP A 14 -4.22 -9.90 -3.12
CA TRP A 14 -4.41 -8.57 -3.68
C TRP A 14 -3.76 -8.41 -5.06
N LEU A 15 -2.51 -8.85 -5.24
CA LEU A 15 -1.82 -8.79 -6.53
C LEU A 15 -2.56 -9.57 -7.62
N LEU A 16 -3.10 -10.76 -7.30
CA LEU A 16 -3.89 -11.55 -8.24
C LEU A 16 -5.17 -10.82 -8.67
N ARG A 17 -5.89 -10.20 -7.73
CA ARG A 17 -7.09 -9.40 -8.03
C ARG A 17 -6.75 -8.16 -8.84
N LEU A 18 -5.69 -7.45 -8.45
CA LEU A 18 -5.24 -6.24 -9.15
C LEU A 18 -4.82 -6.58 -10.58
N HIS A 19 -4.13 -7.71 -10.80
CA HIS A 19 -3.69 -8.15 -12.11
C HIS A 19 -4.84 -8.36 -13.08
N ALA A 20 -5.93 -8.97 -12.61
CA ALA A 20 -7.14 -9.17 -13.40
C ALA A 20 -7.81 -7.85 -13.82
N ARG A 21 -7.53 -6.74 -13.13
CA ARG A 21 -8.12 -5.41 -13.40
C ARG A 21 -7.16 -4.47 -14.12
N SER A 22 -5.87 -4.52 -13.81
CA SER A 22 -4.83 -3.67 -14.38
C SER A 22 -3.44 -4.29 -14.22
N ALA A 23 -2.90 -4.77 -15.34
CA ALA A 23 -1.50 -5.22 -15.40
C ALA A 23 -0.52 -4.08 -15.08
N PHE A 24 -0.84 -2.83 -15.46
CA PHE A 24 0.02 -1.67 -15.20
C PHE A 24 0.21 -1.40 -13.70
N PHE A 25 -0.87 -1.30 -12.93
CA PHE A 25 -0.76 -1.06 -11.48
C PHE A 25 -0.19 -2.26 -10.74
N THR A 26 -0.45 -3.47 -11.23
CA THR A 26 0.18 -4.69 -10.68
C THR A 26 1.70 -4.64 -10.84
N ALA A 27 2.20 -4.26 -12.02
CA ALA A 27 3.63 -4.15 -12.25
C ALA A 27 4.28 -3.15 -11.28
N LEU A 28 3.65 -1.99 -11.05
CA LEU A 28 4.12 -1.02 -10.06
C LEU A 28 4.11 -1.59 -8.63
N ALA A 29 3.01 -2.24 -8.26
CA ALA A 29 2.82 -2.85 -6.94
C ALA A 29 3.87 -3.92 -6.62
N MET A 30 4.33 -4.69 -7.61
CA MET A 30 5.36 -5.72 -7.41
C MET A 30 6.73 -5.17 -7.01
N TYR A 31 6.99 -3.87 -7.21
CA TYR A 31 8.21 -3.21 -6.72
C TYR A 31 8.08 -2.63 -5.31
N ALA A 32 6.86 -2.56 -4.76
CA ALA A 32 6.64 -2.10 -3.41
C ALA A 32 7.08 -3.15 -2.39
N ARG A 33 7.65 -2.69 -1.28
CA ARG A 33 7.83 -3.51 -0.07
C ARG A 33 6.57 -3.41 0.78
N PHE A 34 6.27 -4.44 1.56
CA PHE A 34 5.12 -4.45 2.46
C PHE A 34 5.56 -4.71 3.88
N GLU A 35 5.03 -3.95 4.82
CA GLU A 35 5.32 -4.11 6.25
C GLU A 35 4.06 -3.85 7.08
N VAL A 36 3.89 -4.63 8.14
CA VAL A 36 2.81 -4.41 9.11
C VAL A 36 3.27 -3.37 10.12
N SER A 37 2.48 -2.33 10.35
CA SER A 37 2.77 -1.33 11.37
C SER A 37 1.51 -0.91 12.11
N ARG A 38 1.55 -0.97 13.44
CA ARG A 38 0.50 -0.44 14.33
C ARG A 38 0.76 1.00 14.78
N GLU A 39 1.85 1.60 14.30
CA GLU A 39 2.24 2.98 14.66
C GLU A 39 1.48 4.03 13.84
N ILE A 40 0.95 3.62 12.68
CA ILE A 40 0.10 4.44 11.83
C ILE A 40 -1.38 4.06 12.00
N PRO A 41 -2.33 4.99 11.86
CA PRO A 41 -3.75 4.69 12.07
C PRO A 41 -4.38 3.88 10.92
N THR A 42 -3.81 3.93 9.71
CA THR A 42 -4.39 3.36 8.48
C THR A 42 -3.33 2.59 7.66
N ALA A 43 -3.19 2.88 6.36
CA ALA A 43 -2.05 2.51 5.54
C ALA A 43 -1.25 3.76 5.17
N ALA A 44 0.03 3.59 4.85
CA ALA A 44 0.90 4.68 4.43
C ALA A 44 2.03 4.15 3.55
N THR A 45 2.74 5.05 2.87
CA THR A 45 4.00 4.72 2.18
C THR A 45 5.07 5.77 2.44
N ASP A 46 6.32 5.33 2.53
CA ASP A 46 7.50 6.22 2.45
C ASP A 46 7.97 6.44 0.99
N GLY A 47 7.21 5.93 0.02
CA GLY A 47 7.55 5.92 -1.40
C GLY A 47 8.25 4.64 -1.86
N ARG A 48 8.51 3.69 -0.95
CA ARG A 48 9.15 2.41 -1.25
C ARG A 48 8.54 1.23 -0.49
N THR A 49 8.20 1.43 0.78
CA THR A 49 7.52 0.47 1.64
C THR A 49 6.11 0.95 1.91
N ILE A 50 5.15 0.09 1.64
CA ILE A 50 3.75 0.24 2.03
C ILE A 50 3.59 -0.37 3.42
N PHE A 51 3.19 0.47 4.37
CA PHE A 51 2.90 0.12 5.75
C PHE A 51 1.39 -0.10 5.90
N ILE A 52 1.01 -1.19 6.56
CA ILE A 52 -0.40 -1.58 6.75
C ILE A 52 -0.69 -1.75 8.23
N ASN A 53 -1.65 -0.99 8.76
CA ASN A 53 -2.22 -1.28 10.07
C ASN A 53 -3.33 -2.32 9.96
N PRO A 54 -3.17 -3.52 10.53
CA PRO A 54 -4.15 -4.59 10.41
C PRO A 54 -5.47 -4.25 11.12
N GLN A 55 -5.44 -3.48 12.20
CA GLN A 55 -6.67 -3.09 12.91
C GLN A 55 -7.59 -2.21 12.06
N PHE A 56 -7.02 -1.42 11.17
CA PHE A 56 -7.76 -0.66 10.17
C PHE A 56 -8.07 -1.52 8.94
N PHE A 57 -7.09 -2.25 8.43
CA PHE A 57 -7.23 -2.98 7.17
C PHE A 57 -8.26 -4.11 7.24
N ASP A 58 -8.37 -4.77 8.39
CA ASP A 58 -9.32 -5.86 8.62
C ASP A 58 -10.77 -5.38 8.75
N THR A 59 -11.01 -4.08 8.96
CA THR A 59 -12.37 -3.52 8.99
C THR A 59 -12.90 -3.17 7.60
N LEU A 60 -12.03 -3.18 6.59
CA LEU A 60 -12.37 -2.81 5.21
C LEU A 60 -12.93 -3.98 4.41
N THR A 61 -13.84 -3.69 3.48
CA THR A 61 -14.22 -4.62 2.44
C THR A 61 -13.04 -4.88 1.48
N THR A 62 -13.08 -5.98 0.73
CA THR A 62 -12.03 -6.29 -0.26
C THR A 62 -11.83 -5.17 -1.29
N ALA A 63 -12.90 -4.49 -1.71
CA ALA A 63 -12.79 -3.38 -2.67
C ALA A 63 -12.09 -2.15 -2.05
N GLU A 64 -12.35 -1.86 -0.77
CA GLU A 64 -11.70 -0.78 -0.04
C GLU A 64 -10.22 -1.11 0.25
N GLN A 65 -9.92 -2.35 0.60
CA GLN A 65 -8.54 -2.86 0.71
C GLN A 65 -7.77 -2.67 -0.60
N ASP A 66 -8.36 -3.08 -1.72
CA ASP A 66 -7.77 -2.93 -3.04
C ASP A 66 -7.51 -1.45 -3.36
N ALA A 67 -8.46 -0.57 -3.06
CA ALA A 67 -8.36 0.86 -3.29
C ALA A 67 -7.25 1.53 -2.45
N VAL A 68 -7.19 1.22 -1.14
CA VAL A 68 -6.17 1.78 -0.24
C VAL A 68 -4.77 1.34 -0.67
N LEU A 69 -4.55 0.06 -1.00
CA LEU A 69 -3.23 -0.39 -1.42
C LEU A 69 -2.80 0.21 -2.76
N VAL A 70 -3.71 0.35 -3.73
CA VAL A 70 -3.42 1.04 -4.99
C VAL A 70 -3.13 2.52 -4.74
N HIS A 71 -3.82 3.17 -3.79
CA HIS A 71 -3.55 4.55 -3.41
C HIS A 71 -2.12 4.73 -2.89
N GLU A 72 -1.64 3.84 -2.03
CA GLU A 72 -0.25 3.86 -1.55
C GLU A 72 0.77 3.58 -2.67
N VAL A 73 0.45 2.69 -3.62
CA VAL A 73 1.27 2.50 -4.83
C VAL A 73 1.33 3.79 -5.66
N LEU A 74 0.22 4.52 -5.79
CA LEU A 74 0.18 5.78 -6.52
C LEU A 74 1.01 6.87 -5.84
N HIS A 75 1.03 6.93 -4.51
CA HIS A 75 1.93 7.84 -3.79
C HIS A 75 3.40 7.61 -4.13
N ALA A 76 3.81 6.34 -4.22
CA ALA A 76 5.16 5.97 -4.66
C ALA A 76 5.39 6.31 -6.14
N ALA A 77 4.51 5.84 -7.03
CA ALA A 77 4.66 5.99 -8.48
C ALA A 77 4.64 7.45 -8.94
N LEU A 78 3.81 8.28 -8.31
CA LEU A 78 3.70 9.71 -8.61
C LEU A 78 4.69 10.55 -7.81
N LEU A 79 5.59 9.91 -7.05
CA LEU A 79 6.62 10.57 -6.24
C LEU A 79 6.03 11.59 -5.25
N HIS A 80 4.83 11.36 -4.71
CA HIS A 80 4.16 12.29 -3.81
C HIS A 80 5.01 12.58 -2.56
N VAL A 81 5.65 11.56 -1.99
CA VAL A 81 6.49 11.70 -0.79
C VAL A 81 7.62 12.72 -1.00
N PRO A 82 8.52 12.57 -2.01
CA PRO A 82 9.56 13.58 -2.25
C PRO A 82 9.01 14.88 -2.85
N ARG A 83 7.96 14.84 -3.70
CA ARG A 83 7.36 16.05 -4.29
C ARG A 83 6.68 16.94 -3.27
N ARG A 84 6.21 16.40 -2.14
CA ARG A 84 5.67 17.21 -1.04
C ARG A 84 6.70 18.23 -0.55
N GLY A 85 7.98 17.83 -0.49
CA GLY A 85 9.05 18.67 0.05
C GLY A 85 8.78 19.03 1.51
N GLY A 86 9.05 20.28 1.90
CA GLY A 86 8.81 20.78 3.26
C GLY A 86 7.35 21.17 3.58
N ARG A 87 6.39 20.86 2.71
CA ARG A 87 4.97 21.19 2.94
C ARG A 87 4.36 20.27 4.01
N ASP A 88 3.36 20.77 4.72
CA ASP A 88 2.68 20.05 5.81
C ASP A 88 2.00 18.77 5.30
N GLY A 89 2.42 17.61 5.81
CA GLY A 89 1.89 16.30 5.43
C GLY A 89 0.45 16.03 5.87
N ARG A 90 -0.15 16.85 6.74
CA ARG A 90 -1.58 16.75 7.06
C ARG A 90 -2.47 17.46 6.03
N LEU A 91 -1.86 18.33 5.21
CA LEU A 91 -2.55 19.11 4.18
C LEU A 91 -2.20 18.66 2.76
N TRP A 92 -1.05 17.99 2.58
CA TRP A 92 -0.44 17.69 1.27
C TRP A 92 0.08 16.25 1.15
#